data_AF-A0A932QSN0-F1
#
_entry.id   AF-A0A932QSN0-F1
#
_cell.length_a   1.000
_cell.length_b   1.000
_cell.length_c   1.000
_cell.angle_alpha   90.00
_cell.angle_beta   90.00
_cell.angle_gamma   90.00
#
_symmetry.space_group_name_H-M   'P 1'
#
loop_
_entity.id
_entity.type
_entity.pdbx_description
1 polymer ?
#
loop_
_entity_poly.entity_id
_entity_poly.type
_entity_poly.pdbx_seq_one_letter_code
_entity_poly.pdbx_strand_id
1 'polypeptide(L)'
;MKKLLVVLSLFVFSAGAWAEEVMVNSKDAKIRSGPGTSYAILWKPNLYTPLEVLAKHQDWYAVRDLEKDVGWVNSGSVSKGRGAIVSEKVIDVHESGDANSRVVYQAPKNYTFKITEDKEGWAKVVDADGESGWIQKKGVWTGVGAVEEKKQAKGAKKEKKDGKKPKKSAKEQKHGEQKKSE
;
A
#
# COMPACT_ATOMS: atom_id res chain seq x y z
N MET A 1 -44.63 36.15 16.09
CA MET A 1 -43.71 35.22 16.79
C MET A 1 -42.71 34.69 15.77
N LYS A 2 -41.46 35.14 15.84
CA LYS A 2 -40.40 34.80 14.88
C LYS A 2 -39.81 33.45 15.28
N LYS A 3 -40.01 32.40 14.46
CA LYS A 3 -39.41 31.08 14.68
C LYS A 3 -37.92 31.18 14.34
N LEU A 4 -37.07 31.11 15.36
CA LEU A 4 -35.62 31.04 15.24
C LEU A 4 -35.25 29.62 14.82
N LEU A 5 -34.76 29.47 13.59
CA LEU A 5 -34.26 28.19 13.06
C LEU A 5 -32.77 28.10 13.44
N VAL A 6 -32.45 27.30 14.45
CA VAL A 6 -31.07 26.98 14.82
C VAL A 6 -30.55 25.96 13.81
N VAL A 7 -29.69 26.39 12.89
CA VAL A 7 -28.96 25.48 12.00
C VAL A 7 -27.78 24.90 12.78
N LEU A 8 -27.96 23.70 13.31
CA LEU A 8 -26.90 22.92 13.93
C LEU A 8 -25.96 22.41 12.83
N SER A 9 -24.92 23.19 12.52
CA SER A 9 -23.87 22.80 11.59
C SER A 9 -23.03 21.69 12.23
N LEU A 10 -23.28 20.45 11.81
CA LEU A 10 -22.45 19.28 12.11
C LEU A 10 -21.09 19.44 11.41
N PHE A 11 -20.11 20.00 12.12
CA PHE A 11 -18.72 19.90 11.72
C PHE A 11 -18.31 18.41 11.81
N VAL A 12 -18.37 17.72 10.67
CA VAL A 12 -17.79 16.38 10.54
C VAL A 12 -16.26 16.56 10.52
N PHE A 13 -15.63 16.53 11.69
CA PHE A 13 -14.20 16.30 11.80
C PHE A 13 -13.95 14.86 11.34
N SER A 14 -13.61 14.71 10.06
CA SER A 14 -13.09 13.45 9.56
C SER A 14 -11.70 13.28 10.19
N ALA A 15 -11.62 12.59 11.32
CA ALA A 15 -10.36 12.14 11.88
C ALA A 15 -9.72 11.21 10.84
N GLY A 16 -8.75 11.71 10.09
CA GLY A 16 -7.85 10.84 9.34
C GLY A 16 -7.19 9.92 10.36
N ALA A 17 -7.48 8.63 10.31
CA ALA A 17 -6.69 7.64 11.02
C ALA A 17 -5.38 7.51 10.24
N TRP A 18 -4.36 8.24 10.69
CA TRP A 18 -3.01 8.05 10.17
C TRP A 18 -2.54 6.72 10.76
N ALA A 19 -2.59 5.66 9.96
CA ALA A 19 -2.01 4.39 10.33
C ALA A 19 -0.49 4.60 10.46
N GLU A 20 0.02 4.57 11.69
CA GLU A 20 1.45 4.65 11.93
C GLU A 20 2.09 3.31 11.56
N GLU A 21 3.24 3.36 10.89
CA GLU A 21 3.99 2.18 10.50
C GLU A 21 5.29 2.09 11.27
N VAL A 22 5.70 0.86 11.56
CA VAL A 22 7.02 0.55 12.07
C VAL A 22 7.60 -0.66 11.35
N MET A 23 8.91 -0.78 11.43
CA MET A 23 9.65 -1.91 10.89
C MET A 23 10.42 -2.58 12.03
N VAL A 24 10.38 -3.92 12.08
CA VAL A 24 11.19 -4.71 13.00
C VAL A 24 12.69 -4.41 12.81
N ASN A 25 13.38 -4.02 13.87
CA ASN A 25 14.80 -3.66 13.86
C ASN A 25 15.70 -4.62 14.65
N SER A 26 15.12 -5.67 15.23
CA SER A 26 15.82 -6.67 16.05
C SER A 26 15.49 -8.08 15.59
N LYS A 27 16.51 -8.95 15.48
CA LYS A 27 16.33 -10.38 15.16
C LYS A 27 15.64 -11.16 16.28
N ASP A 28 15.63 -10.63 17.51
CA ASP A 28 15.02 -11.25 18.69
C ASP A 28 13.62 -10.70 19.01
N ALA A 29 13.03 -9.93 18.09
CA ALA A 29 11.69 -9.40 18.23
C ALA A 29 10.67 -10.53 18.50
N LYS A 30 9.74 -10.26 19.39
CA LYS A 30 8.68 -11.19 19.80
C LYS A 30 7.37 -10.44 19.78
N ILE A 31 6.39 -10.97 19.06
CA ILE A 31 5.02 -10.51 19.17
C ILE A 31 4.32 -11.33 20.26
N ARG A 32 3.63 -10.64 21.16
CA ARG A 32 3.03 -11.21 22.35
C ARG A 32 1.52 -11.00 22.41
N SER A 33 0.85 -11.79 23.22
CA SER A 33 -0.61 -11.68 23.42
C SER A 33 -1.05 -10.44 24.19
N GLY A 34 -0.13 -9.73 24.83
CA GLY A 34 -0.40 -8.50 25.59
C GLY A 34 0.84 -7.62 25.79
N PRO A 35 0.66 -6.39 26.28
CA PRO A 35 1.73 -5.40 26.46
C PRO A 35 2.60 -5.71 27.69
N GLY A 36 3.46 -6.72 27.58
CA GLY A 36 4.36 -7.09 28.67
C GLY A 36 5.16 -8.36 28.39
N THR A 37 6.30 -8.52 29.06
CA THR A 37 7.19 -9.67 28.88
C THR A 37 6.65 -10.97 29.47
N SER A 38 5.67 -10.89 30.38
CA SER A 38 4.97 -12.03 30.98
C SER A 38 3.90 -12.65 30.07
N TYR A 39 3.44 -11.93 29.06
CA TYR A 39 2.45 -12.45 28.09
C TYR A 39 3.08 -13.47 27.15
N ALA A 40 2.28 -14.45 26.70
CA ALA A 40 2.71 -15.49 25.79
C ALA A 40 3.25 -14.91 24.48
N ILE A 41 4.31 -15.52 23.93
CA ILE A 41 4.81 -15.21 22.58
C ILE A 41 3.86 -15.86 21.59
N LEU A 42 3.29 -15.06 20.69
CA LEU A 42 2.43 -15.53 19.61
C LEU A 42 3.26 -15.92 18.38
N TRP A 43 4.18 -15.04 17.94
CA TRP A 43 5.13 -15.32 16.86
C TRP A 43 6.40 -14.47 16.98
N LYS A 44 7.39 -14.81 16.14
CA LYS A 44 8.66 -14.07 16.01
C LYS A 44 8.78 -13.56 14.58
N PRO A 45 8.69 -12.25 14.34
CA PRO A 45 8.80 -11.69 13.00
C PRO A 45 10.26 -11.63 12.56
N ASN A 46 10.50 -11.72 11.25
CA ASN A 46 11.83 -11.54 10.68
C ASN A 46 12.30 -10.08 10.82
N LEU A 47 13.62 -9.88 10.79
CA LEU A 47 14.19 -8.53 10.69
C LEU A 47 13.61 -7.81 9.47
N TYR A 48 13.31 -6.52 9.61
CA TYR A 48 12.70 -5.69 8.57
C TYR A 48 11.25 -6.00 8.21
N THR A 49 10.57 -6.89 8.95
CA THR A 49 9.12 -7.06 8.80
C THR A 49 8.40 -5.73 9.03
N PRO A 50 7.61 -5.22 8.07
CA PRO A 50 6.76 -4.06 8.29
C PRO A 50 5.56 -4.43 9.17
N LEU A 51 5.12 -3.51 10.01
CA LEU A 51 4.01 -3.68 10.95
C LEU A 51 3.17 -2.40 11.00
N GLU A 52 1.86 -2.55 10.95
CA GLU A 52 0.91 -1.46 11.15
C GLU A 52 0.64 -1.29 12.65
N VAL A 53 0.85 -0.09 13.19
CA VAL A 53 0.58 0.22 14.61
C VAL A 53 -0.89 0.55 14.79
N LEU A 54 -1.57 -0.25 15.60
CA LEU A 54 -2.98 -0.08 15.94
C LEU A 54 -3.19 0.74 17.21
N ALA A 55 -2.30 0.57 18.19
CA ALA A 55 -2.35 1.28 19.47
C ALA A 55 -0.99 1.26 20.16
N LYS A 56 -0.83 2.10 21.19
CA LYS A 56 0.38 2.17 22.03
C LYS A 56 0.00 2.09 23.50
N HIS A 57 0.78 1.36 24.28
CA HIS A 57 0.64 1.23 25.73
C HIS A 57 2.03 1.14 26.36
N GLN A 58 2.47 2.22 27.02
CA GLN A 58 3.84 2.34 27.53
C GLN A 58 4.87 1.99 26.43
N ASP A 59 5.80 1.08 26.71
CA ASP A 59 6.82 0.60 25.77
C ASP A 59 6.35 -0.51 24.85
N TRP A 60 5.03 -0.64 24.64
CA TRP A 60 4.45 -1.69 23.80
C TRP A 60 3.52 -1.12 22.74
N TYR A 61 3.67 -1.60 21.52
CA TYR A 61 2.80 -1.26 20.39
C TYR A 61 1.93 -2.46 20.04
N ALA A 62 0.62 -2.26 20.00
CA ALA A 62 -0.28 -3.21 19.37
C ALA A 62 -0.10 -3.06 17.86
N VAL A 63 0.20 -4.16 17.19
CA VAL A 63 0.58 -4.18 15.78
C VAL A 63 -0.22 -5.20 15.00
N ARG A 64 -0.31 -4.99 13.68
CA ARG A 64 -0.90 -5.89 12.70
C ARG A 64 0.08 -6.17 11.57
N ASP A 65 0.16 -7.43 11.15
CA ASP A 65 1.04 -7.88 10.06
C ASP A 65 0.32 -8.02 8.70
N LEU A 66 1.01 -8.65 7.74
CA LEU A 66 0.52 -8.93 6.40
C LEU A 66 -0.73 -9.82 6.43
N GLU A 67 -0.70 -10.88 7.25
CA GLU A 67 -1.78 -11.85 7.45
C GLU A 67 -2.98 -11.30 8.23
N LYS A 68 -2.86 -10.08 8.77
CA LYS A 68 -3.85 -9.41 9.64
C LYS A 68 -3.89 -9.96 11.06
N ASP A 69 -2.89 -10.71 11.47
CA ASP A 69 -2.73 -11.14 12.85
C ASP A 69 -2.34 -9.95 13.72
N VAL A 70 -2.85 -9.95 14.97
CA VAL A 70 -2.69 -8.85 15.91
C VAL A 70 -1.98 -9.33 17.17
N GLY A 71 -1.02 -8.53 17.63
CA GLY A 71 -0.34 -8.75 18.90
C GLY A 71 0.45 -7.54 19.35
N TRP A 72 1.31 -7.71 20.34
CA TRP A 72 2.07 -6.63 20.98
C TRP A 72 3.57 -6.82 20.81
N VAL A 73 4.25 -5.77 20.36
CA VAL A 73 5.71 -5.72 20.23
C VAL A 73 6.29 -4.67 21.17
N ASN A 74 7.46 -4.93 21.74
CA ASN A 74 8.18 -3.92 22.49
C ASN A 74 8.68 -2.82 21.53
N SER A 75 8.51 -1.55 21.91
CA SER A 75 8.87 -0.39 21.10
C SER A 75 10.36 -0.34 20.74
N GLY A 76 11.23 -0.92 21.57
CA GLY A 76 12.67 -1.04 21.30
C GLY A 76 13.03 -2.09 20.23
N SER A 77 12.11 -2.99 19.88
CA SER A 77 12.28 -4.00 18.82
C SER A 77 11.78 -3.55 17.45
N VAL A 78 11.34 -2.29 17.35
CA VAL A 78 10.85 -1.68 16.11
C VAL A 78 11.44 -0.28 15.91
N SER A 79 11.38 0.22 14.68
CA SER A 79 11.84 1.56 14.32
C SER A 79 10.92 2.21 13.29
N LYS A 80 11.02 3.52 13.09
CA LYS A 80 10.29 4.26 12.03
C LYS A 80 10.85 4.03 10.62
N GLY A 81 11.76 3.06 10.44
CA GLY A 81 12.23 2.65 9.13
C GLY A 81 11.12 1.99 8.32
N ARG A 82 11.38 1.77 7.03
CA ARG A 82 10.41 1.13 6.14
C ARG A 82 10.86 -0.28 5.78
N GLY A 83 9.98 -1.22 6.08
CA GLY A 83 10.14 -2.63 5.72
C GLY A 83 9.36 -2.97 4.46
N ALA A 84 9.75 -4.05 3.83
CA ALA A 84 8.95 -4.75 2.83
C ALA A 84 8.97 -6.24 3.13
N ILE A 85 7.85 -6.91 2.89
CA ILE A 85 7.73 -8.37 2.91
C ILE A 85 7.18 -8.87 1.59
N VAL A 86 7.79 -9.92 1.04
CA VAL A 86 7.35 -10.52 -0.23
C VAL A 86 5.97 -11.16 -0.04
N SER A 87 4.98 -10.66 -0.80
CA SER A 87 3.60 -11.14 -0.75
C SER A 87 3.28 -12.17 -1.85
N GLU A 88 4.02 -12.12 -2.95
CA GLU A 88 3.95 -13.08 -4.06
C GLU A 88 4.72 -14.37 -3.75
N LYS A 89 4.58 -15.41 -4.59
CA LYS A 89 5.29 -16.69 -4.40
C LYS A 89 6.81 -16.50 -4.40
N VAL A 90 7.29 -15.69 -5.33
CA VAL A 90 8.70 -15.33 -5.52
C VAL A 90 8.74 -14.00 -6.29
N ILE A 91 9.74 -13.17 -6.01
CA ILE A 91 10.05 -11.96 -6.79
C ILE A 91 11.50 -12.00 -7.23
N ASP A 92 11.79 -11.30 -8.32
CA ASP A 92 13.16 -11.05 -8.76
C ASP A 92 13.71 -9.81 -8.03
N VAL A 93 14.96 -9.91 -7.57
CA VAL A 93 15.74 -8.78 -7.07
C VAL A 93 16.72 -8.35 -8.14
N HIS A 94 16.54 -7.14 -8.64
CA HIS A 94 17.25 -6.60 -9.77
C HIS A 94 18.47 -5.77 -9.34
N GLU A 95 19.47 -5.66 -10.21
CA GLU A 95 20.65 -4.83 -9.98
C GLU A 95 20.31 -3.32 -9.98
N SER A 96 19.29 -2.92 -10.75
CA SER A 96 18.79 -1.54 -10.79
C SER A 96 17.25 -1.49 -10.82
N GLY A 97 16.66 -0.32 -10.58
CA GLY A 97 15.21 -0.08 -10.66
C GLY A 97 14.70 -0.05 -12.11
N ASP A 98 14.98 -1.11 -12.86
CA ASP A 98 14.63 -1.37 -14.26
C ASP A 98 14.38 -2.87 -14.46
N ALA A 99 13.27 -3.22 -15.10
CA ALA A 99 12.87 -4.59 -15.35
C ALA A 99 13.80 -5.33 -16.33
N ASN A 100 14.55 -4.60 -17.16
CA ASN A 100 15.52 -5.17 -18.09
C ASN A 100 16.91 -5.36 -17.47
N SER A 101 17.13 -4.89 -16.25
CA SER A 101 18.40 -5.09 -15.57
C SER A 101 18.56 -6.53 -15.10
N ARG A 102 19.82 -6.93 -14.90
CA ARG A 102 20.17 -8.27 -14.42
C ARG A 102 19.45 -8.58 -13.11
N VAL A 103 18.88 -9.79 -13.02
CA VAL A 103 18.43 -10.37 -11.75
C VAL A 103 19.64 -10.85 -10.97
N VAL A 104 19.80 -10.35 -9.75
CA VAL A 104 20.90 -10.71 -8.84
C VAL A 104 20.55 -11.99 -8.09
N TYR A 105 19.32 -12.07 -7.57
CA TYR A 105 18.76 -13.27 -6.94
C TYR A 105 17.22 -13.23 -6.95
N GLN A 106 16.61 -14.32 -6.48
CA GLN A 106 15.16 -14.43 -6.30
C GLN A 106 14.82 -14.54 -4.83
N ALA A 107 13.80 -13.80 -4.39
CA ALA A 107 13.34 -13.80 -3.01
C ALA A 107 11.96 -14.46 -2.89
N PRO A 108 11.80 -15.52 -2.08
CA PRO A 108 10.52 -16.22 -1.93
C PRO A 108 9.52 -15.41 -1.10
N LYS A 109 8.26 -15.88 -1.07
CA LYS A 109 7.22 -15.37 -0.17
C LYS A 109 7.73 -15.27 1.27
N ASN A 110 7.32 -14.22 1.98
CA ASN A 110 7.69 -13.90 3.37
C ASN A 110 9.16 -13.52 3.59
N TYR A 111 9.96 -13.39 2.53
CA TYR A 111 11.29 -12.76 2.63
C TYR A 111 11.14 -11.26 2.92
N THR A 112 12.04 -10.69 3.71
CA THR A 112 11.92 -9.32 4.23
C THR A 112 13.11 -8.44 3.87
N PHE A 113 12.82 -7.15 3.72
CA PHE A 113 13.78 -6.16 3.27
C PHE A 113 13.62 -4.85 4.03
N LYS A 114 14.73 -4.14 4.24
CA LYS A 114 14.70 -2.71 4.55
C LYS A 114 14.72 -1.92 3.26
N ILE A 115 13.76 -1.00 3.09
CA ILE A 115 13.75 -0.06 1.97
C ILE A 115 14.72 1.09 2.27
N THR A 116 15.67 1.33 1.37
CA THR A 116 16.68 2.38 1.47
C THR A 116 16.43 3.54 0.50
N GLU A 117 15.74 3.30 -0.61
CA GLU A 117 15.41 4.30 -1.62
C GLU A 117 14.09 3.94 -2.31
N ASP A 118 13.32 4.96 -2.71
CA ASP A 118 12.17 4.77 -3.59
C ASP A 118 12.41 5.35 -4.96
N LYS A 119 11.85 4.65 -5.93
CA LYS A 119 11.58 5.13 -7.27
C LYS A 119 10.13 4.80 -7.63
N GLU A 120 9.60 5.39 -8.68
CA GLU A 120 8.27 5.03 -9.17
C GLU A 120 8.24 3.54 -9.52
N GLY A 121 7.31 2.78 -8.92
CA GLY A 121 7.16 1.33 -9.11
C GLY A 121 8.26 0.44 -8.49
N TRP A 122 9.37 1.02 -8.02
CA TRP A 122 10.57 0.29 -7.58
C TRP A 122 11.06 0.76 -6.21
N ALA A 123 11.64 -0.15 -5.43
CA ALA A 123 12.31 0.19 -4.18
C ALA A 123 13.70 -0.41 -4.17
N LYS A 124 14.71 0.39 -3.80
CA LYS A 124 16.02 -0.15 -3.44
C LYS A 124 15.94 -0.72 -2.04
N VAL A 125 16.46 -1.93 -1.89
CA VAL A 125 16.34 -2.72 -0.68
C VAL A 125 17.67 -3.30 -0.25
N VAL A 126 17.76 -3.59 1.05
CA VAL A 126 18.79 -4.44 1.64
C VAL A 126 18.11 -5.50 2.51
N ASP A 127 18.58 -6.74 2.44
CA ASP A 127 18.05 -7.83 3.27
C ASP A 127 18.81 -7.97 4.61
N ALA A 128 18.44 -8.99 5.39
CA ALA A 128 19.00 -9.24 6.71
C ALA A 128 20.48 -9.72 6.71
N ASP A 129 20.98 -10.15 5.55
CA ASP A 129 22.36 -10.60 5.34
C ASP A 129 23.24 -9.50 4.71
N GLY A 130 22.61 -8.40 4.27
CA GLY A 130 23.28 -7.23 3.73
C GLY A 130 23.29 -7.18 2.20
N GLU A 131 22.67 -8.15 1.53
CA GLU A 131 22.54 -8.14 0.07
C GLU A 131 21.58 -7.04 -0.36
N SER A 132 21.99 -6.28 -1.38
CA SER A 132 21.25 -5.12 -1.86
C SER A 132 20.78 -5.31 -3.29
N GLY A 133 19.66 -4.68 -3.63
CA GLY A 133 19.12 -4.67 -4.99
C GLY A 133 17.86 -3.83 -5.09
N TRP A 134 17.11 -4.03 -6.17
CA TRP A 134 15.88 -3.33 -6.46
C TRP A 134 14.72 -4.30 -6.68
N ILE A 135 13.59 -4.02 -6.05
CA ILE A 135 12.37 -4.83 -6.16
C ILE A 135 11.22 -4.01 -6.72
N GLN A 136 10.31 -4.65 -7.44
CA GLN A 136 9.05 -4.03 -7.82
C GLN A 136 8.12 -3.96 -6.60
N LYS A 137 7.60 -2.76 -6.30
CA LYS A 137 6.73 -2.55 -5.13
C LYS A 137 5.45 -3.38 -5.17
N LYS A 138 4.97 -3.74 -6.36
CA LYS A 138 3.75 -4.54 -6.56
C LYS A 138 3.85 -5.95 -5.96
N GLY A 139 5.06 -6.50 -5.80
CA GLY A 139 5.29 -7.86 -5.30
C GLY A 139 5.52 -7.94 -3.80
N VAL A 140 5.41 -6.81 -3.09
CA VAL A 140 5.66 -6.73 -1.65
C VAL A 140 4.56 -5.97 -0.93
N TRP A 141 4.47 -6.18 0.37
CA TRP A 141 3.67 -5.38 1.30
C TRP A 141 4.58 -4.56 2.21
N THR A 142 4.18 -3.32 2.53
CA THR A 142 5.01 -2.35 3.27
C THR A 142 4.36 -1.80 4.54
N GLY A 143 3.23 -2.35 5.00
CA GLY A 143 2.47 -1.82 6.14
C GLY A 143 1.16 -1.15 5.71
N VAL A 144 1.26 -0.10 4.89
CA VAL A 144 0.14 0.72 4.39
C VAL A 144 0.53 1.21 2.99
N GLY A 145 -0.38 1.06 2.01
CA GLY A 145 -0.11 1.51 0.63
C GLY A 145 -0.67 0.64 -0.49
N ALA A 146 -0.91 -0.67 -0.27
CA ALA A 146 -1.54 -1.52 -1.29
C ALA A 146 -3.01 -1.16 -1.59
N VAL A 147 -3.62 -0.28 -0.77
CA VAL A 147 -5.02 0.12 -0.87
C VAL A 147 -5.19 1.56 -1.40
N GLU A 148 -4.19 2.43 -1.26
CA GLU A 148 -4.31 3.83 -1.72
C GLU A 148 -4.17 3.98 -3.24
N GLU A 149 -3.33 3.19 -3.91
CA GLU A 149 -3.26 3.18 -5.38
C GLU A 149 -4.61 2.81 -6.03
N LYS A 150 -5.39 1.93 -5.39
CA LYS A 150 -6.69 1.49 -5.92
C LYS A 150 -7.79 2.54 -5.78
N LYS A 151 -7.71 3.48 -4.83
CA LYS A 151 -8.70 4.56 -4.68
C LYS A 151 -8.48 5.68 -5.70
N GLN A 152 -7.23 6.06 -5.98
CA GLN A 152 -6.92 7.06 -7.00
C GLN A 152 -7.17 6.54 -8.43
N ALA A 153 -6.87 5.27 -8.72
CA ALA A 153 -7.13 4.67 -10.03
C ALA A 153 -8.63 4.51 -10.37
N LYS A 154 -9.50 4.31 -9.36
CA LYS A 154 -10.97 4.28 -9.56
C LYS A 154 -11.58 5.67 -9.69
N GLY A 155 -11.02 6.70 -9.04
CA GLY A 155 -11.45 8.10 -9.19
C GLY A 155 -11.19 8.66 -10.59
N ALA A 156 -9.96 8.48 -11.11
CA ALA A 156 -9.56 9.00 -12.42
C ALA A 156 -10.31 8.36 -13.61
N LYS A 157 -10.80 7.13 -13.46
CA LYS A 157 -11.54 6.42 -14.52
C LYS A 157 -13.01 6.84 -14.60
N LYS A 158 -13.58 7.39 -13.52
CA LYS A 158 -14.97 7.86 -13.49
C LYS A 158 -15.09 9.24 -14.15
N GLU A 159 -14.14 10.14 -13.91
CA GLU A 159 -14.13 11.49 -14.48
C GLU A 159 -13.99 11.52 -16.02
N LYS A 160 -13.20 10.61 -16.61
CA LYS A 160 -13.04 10.54 -18.08
C LYS A 160 -14.24 9.96 -18.83
N LYS A 161 -15.18 9.28 -18.15
CA LYS A 161 -16.31 8.62 -18.83
C LYS A 161 -17.50 9.57 -19.04
N ASP A 162 -17.64 10.59 -18.21
CA ASP A 162 -18.80 11.49 -18.23
C ASP A 162 -18.61 12.74 -19.12
N GLY A 163 -17.39 12.99 -19.61
CA GLY A 163 -17.06 14.20 -20.39
C GLY A 163 -17.22 14.12 -21.91
N LYS A 164 -17.58 12.98 -22.52
CA LYS A 164 -17.61 12.85 -23.99
C LYS A 164 -19.03 12.97 -24.56
N LYS A 165 -19.52 14.20 -24.69
CA LYS A 165 -20.73 14.54 -25.46
C LYS A 165 -20.43 14.34 -26.97
N PRO A 166 -21.21 13.55 -27.72
CA PRO A 166 -20.94 13.33 -29.14
C PRO A 166 -21.29 14.60 -29.96
N LYS A 167 -20.29 15.19 -30.64
CA LYS A 167 -20.51 16.15 -31.72
C LYS A 167 -21.08 15.38 -32.93
N LYS A 168 -22.35 15.60 -33.26
CA LYS A 168 -22.91 15.18 -34.56
C LYS A 168 -22.28 16.03 -35.66
N SER A 169 -21.43 15.44 -36.48
CA SER A 169 -21.02 16.00 -37.77
C SER A 169 -22.07 15.64 -38.81
N ALA A 170 -22.79 16.64 -39.32
CA ALA A 170 -23.52 16.53 -40.57
C ALA A 170 -22.48 16.41 -41.70
N LYS A 171 -22.53 15.34 -42.48
CA LYS A 171 -21.87 15.29 -43.78
C LYS A 171 -22.83 14.69 -44.79
N GLU A 172 -23.27 15.60 -45.65
CA GLU A 172 -24.00 15.43 -46.89
C GLU A 172 -23.21 14.60 -47.89
N GLN A 173 -23.84 13.58 -48.49
CA GLN A 173 -23.43 13.02 -49.77
C GLN A 173 -24.65 12.59 -50.61
N LYS A 174 -24.58 13.02 -51.87
CA LYS A 174 -25.53 12.85 -52.97
C LYS A 174 -25.48 11.42 -53.55
N HIS A 175 -26.65 10.94 -53.97
CA HIS A 175 -26.86 10.03 -55.11
C HIS A 175 -28.32 10.26 -55.53
N GLY A 176 -28.70 10.56 -56.78
CA GLY A 176 -28.26 9.93 -58.01
C GLY A 176 -29.39 9.03 -58.50
N GLU A 177 -30.34 9.62 -59.24
CA GLU A 177 -31.04 9.08 -60.43
C GLU A 177 -31.83 7.75 -60.40
N GLN A 178 -33.14 7.80 -60.75
CA GLN A 178 -33.78 7.19 -61.95
C GLN A 178 -35.26 6.74 -61.80
N LYS A 179 -36.04 7.08 -62.85
CA LYS A 179 -37.20 6.41 -63.49
C LYS A 179 -38.58 6.33 -62.79
N LYS A 180 -39.61 6.91 -63.47
CA LYS A 180 -40.75 6.22 -64.14
C LYS A 180 -41.71 7.25 -64.78
N SER A 181 -42.03 7.13 -66.08
CA SER A 181 -43.36 6.85 -66.67
C SER A 181 -44.48 7.74 -66.11
N GLU A 182 -45.17 8.59 -66.86
CA GLU A 182 -45.90 8.39 -68.13
C GLU A 182 -45.94 9.67 -68.99
#